data_AF-A0A534PFK5-F1
#
_entry.id   AF-A0A534PFK5-F1
#
_cell.length_a   1.000
_cell.length_b   1.000
_cell.length_c   1.000
_cell.angle_alpha   90.00
_cell.angle_beta   90.00
_cell.angle_gamma   90.00
#
_symmetry.space_group_name_H-M   'P 1'
#
loop_
_entity.id
_entity.type
_entity.pdbx_description
1 polymer ?
#
loop_
_entity_poly.entity_id
_entity_poly.type
_entity_poly.pdbx_seq_one_letter_code
_entity_poly.pdbx_strand_id
1 'polypeptide(L)'
;MSESVTAIQDCPLHSWSLQAQVQIDSSQQGTKGSWPTGKIKISIADQRDGRGTTRFAYAILGASGESVFEQLLTGNGTKSCFLSAESMDSLWKSRAPQEVSLKEGDHKRLSLAIAPSPDARVTKWGAVHLVAPGIAVDLLNGQDAGFVGFVKDLISAIKRVPVGNDLLGEFDPAKAPSVFRRIAEANSGGAYKDVTVTIQQALGMNLPGGKVKLPTIETKNFGGRKDDGGKVFTGGQIPCVSLVPPPPQGQTLQLGSGIEIGHDGVLRHPDFVQTEAFDIVLFHELCHAWYEQAGISPQMSAQAQPNKGLWQDVGSHDAQNTTEEQLVSGLLAGKGLKYCENHYRQQAGRALRPSYVSVSIKSDPGLAGYTWPTSGFTDPASVLKANGFSFKG
;
A
#
# COMPACT_ATOMS: atom_id res chain seq x y z
N MET A 1 67.82 12.11 15.62
CA MET A 1 66.40 12.41 15.87
C MET A 1 65.60 11.61 14.85
N SER A 2 65.01 10.51 15.27
CA SER A 2 64.16 9.65 14.44
C SER A 2 62.80 9.57 15.12
N GLU A 3 61.77 9.94 14.36
CA GLU A 3 60.41 10.16 14.81
C GLU A 3 59.79 8.92 15.45
N SER A 4 59.06 9.17 16.53
CA SER A 4 58.18 8.22 17.19
C SER A 4 57.01 7.85 16.28
N VAL A 5 57.02 6.64 15.73
CA VAL A 5 55.79 5.99 15.26
C VAL A 5 55.18 5.30 16.46
N THR A 6 54.21 5.96 17.10
CA THR A 6 53.32 5.30 18.06
C THR A 6 52.44 4.37 17.24
N ALA A 7 52.81 3.09 17.18
CA ALA A 7 51.87 2.06 16.77
C ALA A 7 50.69 2.14 17.74
N ILE A 8 49.53 2.57 17.23
CA ILE A 8 48.26 2.44 17.94
C ILE A 8 48.13 0.94 18.19
N GLN A 9 48.29 0.58 19.45
CA GLN A 9 48.18 -0.77 19.95
C GLN A 9 46.85 -1.34 19.46
N ASP A 10 46.93 -2.35 18.59
CA ASP A 10 45.81 -3.13 18.09
C ASP A 10 44.83 -3.38 19.25
N CYS A 11 43.61 -2.85 19.16
CA CYS A 11 42.51 -3.41 19.94
C CYS A 11 42.37 -4.85 19.45
N PRO A 12 42.67 -5.89 20.26
CA PRO A 12 42.22 -7.21 19.89
C PRO A 12 40.70 -7.15 20.08
N LEU A 13 39.96 -6.97 18.98
CA LEU A 13 38.53 -7.17 18.97
C LEU A 13 38.31 -8.65 19.26
N HIS A 14 38.17 -8.99 20.55
CA HIS A 14 37.75 -10.30 20.98
C HIS A 14 36.36 -10.56 20.38
N SER A 15 36.27 -11.60 19.54
CA SER A 15 35.09 -11.90 18.73
C SER A 15 34.46 -13.22 19.15
N TRP A 16 33.14 -13.28 19.09
CA TRP A 16 32.35 -14.49 19.32
C TRP A 16 31.35 -14.62 18.17
N SER A 17 31.03 -15.84 17.74
CA SER A 17 29.99 -16.07 16.74
C SER A 17 28.78 -16.76 17.33
N LEU A 18 27.61 -16.19 17.04
CA LEU A 18 26.33 -16.76 17.41
C LEU A 18 25.66 -17.27 16.14
N GLN A 19 25.48 -18.59 16.08
CA GLN A 19 24.61 -19.21 15.10
C GLN A 19 23.29 -19.52 15.80
N ALA A 20 22.16 -19.10 15.23
CA ALA A 20 20.89 -19.57 15.73
C ALA A 20 19.94 -20.00 14.63
N GLN A 21 19.17 -21.01 14.96
CA GLN A 21 18.18 -21.62 14.11
C GLN A 21 16.80 -21.27 14.66
N VAL A 22 16.00 -20.51 13.92
CA VAL A 22 14.61 -20.26 14.29
C VAL A 22 13.78 -21.41 13.78
N GLN A 23 12.98 -22.03 14.66
CA GLN A 23 12.09 -23.15 14.33
C GLN A 23 10.69 -22.90 14.87
N ILE A 24 9.69 -23.47 14.21
CA ILE A 24 8.32 -23.48 14.74
C ILE A 24 8.21 -24.56 15.81
N ASP A 25 7.61 -24.21 16.95
CA ASP A 25 7.29 -25.14 18.03
C ASP A 25 6.44 -26.32 17.50
N SER A 26 7.03 -27.53 17.52
CA SER A 26 6.44 -28.74 16.97
C SER A 26 5.14 -29.16 17.68
N SER A 27 4.89 -28.66 18.89
CA SER A 27 3.62 -28.89 19.62
C SER A 27 2.40 -28.21 18.97
N GLN A 28 2.62 -27.34 17.97
CA GLN A 28 1.56 -26.62 17.22
C GLN A 28 1.47 -27.04 15.74
N GLN A 29 2.15 -28.12 15.33
CA GLN A 29 1.96 -28.75 14.01
C GLN A 29 0.54 -29.33 13.90
N GLY A 30 -0.44 -28.51 13.50
CA GLY A 30 -1.82 -28.95 13.31
C GLY A 30 -2.88 -27.85 13.48
N THR A 31 -2.53 -26.69 14.06
CA THR A 31 -3.45 -25.54 14.09
C THR A 31 -3.59 -24.95 12.69
N LYS A 32 -4.83 -24.89 12.17
CA LYS A 32 -5.18 -24.30 10.88
C LYS A 32 -4.65 -22.87 10.74
N GLY A 33 -3.52 -22.73 10.06
CA GLY A 33 -2.87 -21.47 9.69
C GLY A 33 -1.71 -21.77 8.75
N SER A 34 -1.47 -20.92 7.75
CA SER A 34 -0.28 -21.03 6.92
C SER A 34 0.97 -20.83 7.77
N TRP A 35 2.02 -21.61 7.51
CA TRP A 35 3.34 -21.40 8.11
C TRP A 35 3.77 -19.93 7.91
N PRO A 36 4.34 -19.27 8.92
CA PRO A 36 5.01 -17.99 8.71
C PRO A 36 6.11 -18.21 7.68
N THR A 37 5.93 -17.66 6.49
CA THR A 37 7.00 -17.56 5.50
C THR A 37 7.37 -16.10 5.39
N GLY A 38 8.66 -15.78 5.43
CA GLY A 38 9.13 -14.39 5.36
C GLY A 38 10.24 -14.04 6.34
N LYS A 39 10.48 -12.74 6.51
CA LYS A 39 11.57 -12.22 7.36
C LYS A 39 11.22 -12.35 8.84
N ILE A 40 12.17 -12.86 9.62
CA ILE A 40 12.14 -12.93 11.07
C ILE A 40 13.16 -11.92 11.60
N LYS A 41 12.72 -11.07 12.53
CA LYS A 41 13.58 -10.17 13.29
C LYS A 41 14.07 -10.90 14.53
N ILE A 42 15.37 -10.78 14.81
CA ILE A 42 16.00 -11.40 15.97
C ILE A 42 16.63 -10.29 16.79
N SER A 43 16.19 -10.16 18.03
CA SER A 43 16.65 -9.12 18.96
C SER A 43 17.65 -9.74 19.93
N ILE A 44 18.83 -9.11 20.02
CA ILE A 44 19.91 -9.47 20.94
C ILE A 44 20.07 -8.31 21.91
N ALA A 45 19.62 -8.50 23.16
CA ALA A 45 19.62 -7.47 24.19
C ALA A 45 20.57 -7.81 25.34
N ASP A 46 21.11 -6.80 26.00
CA ASP A 46 21.88 -6.93 27.25
C ASP A 46 20.99 -7.15 28.48
N GLN A 47 19.72 -6.76 28.43
CA GLN A 47 18.73 -7.03 29.49
C GLN A 47 17.53 -7.83 28.99
N ARG A 48 16.90 -8.56 29.92
CA ARG A 48 15.81 -9.49 29.63
C ARG A 48 14.55 -8.82 29.11
N ASP A 49 14.28 -7.60 29.55
CA ASP A 49 13.11 -6.81 29.14
C ASP A 49 13.34 -6.05 27.82
N GLY A 50 14.51 -6.23 27.19
CA GLY A 50 14.90 -5.52 25.97
C GLY A 50 15.31 -4.06 26.20
N ARG A 51 15.45 -3.61 27.44
CA ARG A 51 15.97 -2.28 27.75
C ARG A 51 17.49 -2.30 27.76
N GLY A 52 18.13 -1.25 27.24
CA GLY A 52 19.59 -1.18 27.10
C GLY A 52 20.05 -1.29 25.65
N THR A 53 21.26 -1.82 25.43
CA THR A 53 21.83 -1.96 24.08
C THR A 53 21.21 -3.16 23.38
N THR A 54 20.36 -2.90 22.38
CA THR A 54 19.77 -3.95 21.55
C THR A 54 20.33 -3.92 20.14
N ARG A 55 20.74 -5.08 19.63
CA ARG A 55 21.14 -5.29 18.22
C ARG A 55 20.11 -6.17 17.53
N PHE A 56 19.95 -5.95 16.22
CA PHE A 56 19.02 -6.72 15.40
C PHE A 56 19.77 -7.52 14.33
N ALA A 57 19.37 -8.78 14.20
CA ALA A 57 19.70 -9.64 13.07
C ALA A 57 18.41 -10.05 12.37
N TYR A 58 18.51 -10.47 11.12
CA TYR A 58 17.36 -10.90 10.33
C TYR A 58 17.62 -12.26 9.70
N ALA A 59 16.59 -13.08 9.67
CA ALA A 59 16.61 -14.40 9.06
C ALA A 59 15.39 -14.55 8.13
N ILE A 60 15.43 -15.48 7.18
CA ILE A 60 14.29 -15.78 6.28
C ILE A 60 13.76 -17.15 6.62
N LEU A 61 12.53 -17.23 7.11
CA LEU A 61 11.86 -18.50 7.37
C LEU A 61 11.33 -19.08 6.06
N GLY A 62 11.96 -20.17 5.63
CA GLY A 62 11.59 -20.90 4.41
C GLY A 62 10.40 -21.84 4.61
N ALA A 63 10.01 -22.54 3.55
CA ALA A 63 8.91 -23.51 3.60
C ALA A 63 9.15 -24.69 4.56
N SER A 64 10.42 -24.97 4.91
CA SER A 64 10.79 -25.94 5.93
C SER A 64 10.46 -25.49 7.36
N GLY A 65 10.11 -24.22 7.57
CA GLY A 65 9.88 -23.64 8.89
C GLY A 65 11.15 -23.49 9.72
N GLU A 66 12.30 -23.49 9.06
CA GLU A 66 13.61 -23.28 9.68
C GLU A 66 14.32 -22.09 9.03
N SER A 67 15.06 -21.34 9.84
CA SER A 67 15.96 -20.30 9.34
C SER A 67 17.24 -20.29 10.14
N VAL A 68 18.39 -20.20 9.47
CA VAL A 68 19.70 -20.11 10.12
C VAL A 68 20.25 -18.70 9.90
N PHE A 69 20.75 -18.09 10.96
CA PHE A 69 21.56 -16.88 10.86
C PHE A 69 22.85 -17.05 11.64
N GLU A 70 23.86 -16.28 11.23
CA GLU A 70 25.12 -16.13 11.94
C GLU A 70 25.38 -14.65 12.19
N GLN A 71 25.72 -14.30 13.42
CA GLN A 71 26.04 -12.94 13.81
C GLN A 71 27.39 -12.91 14.54
N LEU A 72 28.31 -12.08 14.03
CA LEU A 72 29.54 -11.76 14.73
C LEU A 72 29.25 -10.70 15.81
N LEU A 73 29.68 -10.99 17.03
CA LEU A 73 29.55 -10.10 18.18
C LEU A 73 30.97 -9.77 18.70
N THR A 74 31.17 -8.54 19.18
CA THR A 74 32.46 -8.00 19.61
C THR A 74 32.36 -7.35 20.98
N GLY A 75 33.39 -7.50 21.83
CA GLY A 75 33.52 -6.85 23.14
C GLY A 75 34.44 -7.60 24.11
N ASN A 76 34.57 -7.11 25.36
CA ASN A 76 35.44 -7.72 26.38
C ASN A 76 34.66 -8.56 27.40
N GLY A 77 35.18 -9.73 27.76
CA GLY A 77 34.74 -10.57 28.88
C GLY A 77 33.58 -11.54 28.59
N THR A 78 33.14 -12.28 29.63
CA THR A 78 31.93 -13.11 29.57
C THR A 78 30.70 -12.20 29.65
N LYS A 79 29.75 -12.34 28.72
CA LYS A 79 28.49 -11.59 28.75
C LYS A 79 27.29 -12.53 28.62
N SER A 80 26.29 -12.33 29.46
CA SER A 80 24.94 -12.86 29.22
C SER A 80 24.19 -11.87 28.31
N CYS A 81 23.56 -12.39 27.26
CA CYS A 81 22.62 -11.65 26.44
C CYS A 81 21.29 -12.40 26.37
N PHE A 82 20.24 -11.69 25.98
CA PHE A 82 18.90 -12.24 25.81
C PHE A 82 18.52 -12.22 24.34
N LEU A 83 18.16 -13.38 23.82
CA LEU A 83 17.75 -13.58 22.43
C LEU A 83 16.25 -13.79 22.34
N SER A 84 15.62 -13.06 21.44
CA SER A 84 14.22 -13.27 21.08
C SER A 84 14.07 -13.20 19.57
N ALA A 85 13.05 -13.90 19.06
CA ALA A 85 12.73 -13.91 17.63
C ALA A 85 11.26 -13.54 17.45
N GLU A 86 10.98 -12.74 16.44
CA GLU A 86 9.65 -12.25 16.11
C GLU A 86 9.49 -12.15 14.59
N SER A 87 8.39 -12.63 14.04
CA SER A 87 8.06 -12.40 12.63
C SER A 87 7.80 -10.92 12.38
N MET A 88 8.10 -10.40 11.19
CA MET A 88 7.88 -8.97 10.90
C MET A 88 6.42 -8.51 11.06
N ASP A 89 5.47 -9.43 10.96
CA ASP A 89 4.04 -9.19 11.22
C ASP A 89 3.64 -9.33 12.70
N SER A 90 4.59 -9.62 13.59
CA SER A 90 4.41 -9.83 15.04
C SER A 90 3.45 -10.98 15.40
N LEU A 91 3.04 -11.80 14.43
CA LEU A 91 2.12 -12.91 14.64
C LEU A 91 2.79 -14.07 15.37
N TRP A 92 4.11 -14.23 15.18
CA TRP A 92 4.89 -15.31 15.76
C TRP A 92 6.03 -14.73 16.56
N LYS A 93 6.13 -15.10 17.84
CA LYS A 93 7.21 -14.65 18.72
C LYS A 93 7.74 -15.78 19.60
N SER A 94 8.99 -15.65 20.03
CA SER A 94 9.53 -16.48 21.10
C SER A 94 8.72 -16.26 22.37
N ARG A 95 8.33 -17.35 23.06
CA ARG A 95 7.51 -17.26 24.30
C ARG A 95 8.20 -16.44 25.40
N ALA A 96 9.52 -16.52 25.48
CA ALA A 96 10.35 -15.72 26.37
C ALA A 96 11.73 -15.52 25.74
N PRO A 97 12.42 -14.40 26.05
CA PRO A 97 13.81 -14.24 25.68
C PRO A 97 14.67 -15.34 26.30
N GLN A 98 15.49 -15.99 25.47
CA GLN A 98 16.43 -17.01 25.89
C GLN A 98 17.74 -16.35 26.32
N GLU A 99 18.14 -16.58 27.56
CA GLU A 99 19.44 -16.11 28.05
C GLU A 99 20.57 -16.98 27.48
N VAL A 100 21.63 -16.33 27.03
CA VAL A 100 22.81 -16.97 26.48
C VAL A 100 24.05 -16.30 27.04
N SER A 101 24.84 -17.06 27.81
CA SER A 101 26.15 -16.63 28.24
C SER A 101 27.19 -17.00 27.18
N LEU A 102 27.95 -16.02 26.69
CA LEU A 102 29.04 -16.20 25.73
C LEU A 102 30.38 -15.88 26.39
N LYS A 103 31.39 -16.70 26.13
CA LYS A 103 32.79 -16.43 26.48
C LYS A 103 33.62 -16.14 25.24
N GLU A 104 34.79 -15.57 25.47
CA GLU A 104 35.77 -15.33 24.42
C GLU A 104 36.14 -16.62 23.66
N GLY A 105 36.10 -16.58 22.32
CA GLY A 105 36.34 -17.74 21.46
C GLY A 105 35.17 -18.72 21.36
N ASP A 106 34.04 -18.48 22.04
CA ASP A 106 32.88 -19.38 21.95
C ASP A 106 32.16 -19.25 20.61
N HIS A 107 31.82 -20.41 20.06
CA HIS A 107 30.82 -20.57 19.00
C HIS A 107 29.61 -21.29 19.60
N LYS A 108 28.46 -20.61 19.64
CA LYS A 108 27.21 -21.23 20.13
C LYS A 108 26.20 -21.37 19.02
N ARG A 109 25.68 -22.59 18.88
CA ARG A 109 24.49 -22.89 18.09
C ARG A 109 23.29 -23.04 19.01
N LEU A 110 22.21 -22.32 18.70
CA LEU A 110 20.99 -22.33 19.51
C LEU A 110 19.77 -22.51 18.62
N SER A 111 18.70 -23.09 19.16
CA SER A 111 17.40 -23.14 18.50
C SER A 111 16.41 -22.24 19.21
N LEU A 112 15.89 -21.23 18.50
CA LEU A 112 14.83 -20.34 18.98
C LEU A 112 13.49 -20.86 18.48
N ALA A 113 12.67 -21.39 19.40
CA ALA A 113 11.31 -21.78 19.09
C ALA A 113 10.40 -20.55 19.09
N ILE A 114 9.69 -20.32 17.98
CA ILE A 114 8.63 -19.32 17.89
C ILE A 114 7.26 -20.00 17.90
N ALA A 115 6.30 -19.33 18.53
CA ALA A 115 4.91 -19.75 18.59
C ALA A 115 4.00 -18.56 18.22
N PRO A 116 2.72 -18.80 17.88
CA PRO A 116 1.77 -17.71 17.73
C PRO A 116 1.76 -16.86 19.01
N SER A 117 1.82 -15.54 18.86
CA SER A 117 1.76 -14.62 19.99
C SER A 117 0.45 -14.84 20.79
N PRO A 118 0.44 -14.86 22.13
CA PRO A 118 -0.80 -14.91 22.91
C PRO A 118 -1.73 -13.72 22.63
N ASP A 119 -1.14 -12.59 22.23
CA ASP A 119 -1.84 -11.39 21.77
C ASP A 119 -2.22 -11.47 20.28
N ALA A 120 -1.62 -12.42 19.54
CA ALA A 120 -2.17 -12.88 18.27
C ALA A 120 -3.37 -13.78 18.56
N ARG A 121 -4.44 -13.17 19.07
CA ARG A 121 -5.74 -13.50 18.49
C ARG A 121 -5.51 -13.45 16.99
N VAL A 122 -5.88 -14.53 16.30
CA VAL A 122 -5.79 -14.62 14.84
C VAL A 122 -6.80 -13.63 14.26
N THR A 123 -6.59 -12.34 14.47
CA THR A 123 -7.15 -11.31 13.65
C THR A 123 -6.25 -11.30 12.43
N LYS A 124 -6.70 -11.95 11.35
CA LYS A 124 -6.11 -11.79 10.01
C LYS A 124 -6.34 -10.37 9.45
N TRP A 125 -6.63 -9.43 10.33
CA TRP A 125 -7.19 -8.12 10.09
C TRP A 125 -6.48 -7.14 11.03
N GLY A 126 -5.99 -6.04 10.46
CA GLY A 126 -5.40 -4.96 11.24
C GLY A 126 -6.40 -3.82 11.47
N ALA A 127 -5.91 -2.63 11.74
CA ALA A 127 -6.73 -1.51 12.17
C ALA A 127 -7.29 -0.70 10.98
N VAL A 128 -8.54 -0.27 11.12
CA VAL A 128 -9.16 0.70 10.20
C VAL A 128 -9.03 2.08 10.81
N HIS A 129 -8.37 2.99 10.08
CA HIS A 129 -8.11 4.35 10.53
C HIS A 129 -8.88 5.34 9.67
N LEU A 130 -9.87 6.00 10.26
CA LEU A 130 -10.54 7.11 9.57
C LEU A 130 -9.55 8.26 9.38
N VAL A 131 -9.37 8.70 8.13
CA VAL A 131 -8.45 9.80 7.77
C VAL A 131 -9.19 11.05 7.31
N ALA A 132 -10.44 10.89 6.84
CA ALA A 132 -11.43 11.95 6.62
C ALA A 132 -12.83 11.34 6.73
N PRO A 133 -13.91 12.13 6.87
CA PRO A 133 -15.28 11.60 6.88
C PRO A 133 -15.53 10.66 5.68
N GLY A 134 -15.93 9.42 5.95
CA GLY A 134 -16.16 8.39 4.92
C GLY A 134 -14.93 7.73 4.32
N ILE A 135 -13.72 8.25 4.57
CA ILE A 135 -12.47 7.78 3.98
C ILE A 135 -11.60 7.15 5.05
N ALA A 136 -11.32 5.86 4.91
CA ALA A 136 -10.52 5.11 5.88
C ALA A 136 -9.29 4.44 5.25
N VAL A 137 -8.21 4.35 6.02
CA VAL A 137 -7.08 3.47 5.71
C VAL A 137 -7.33 2.11 6.36
N ASP A 138 -7.37 1.06 5.55
CA ASP A 138 -7.45 -0.31 6.02
C ASP A 138 -6.05 -0.91 6.06
N LEU A 139 -5.46 -0.92 7.26
CA LEU A 139 -4.10 -1.37 7.48
C LEU A 139 -4.12 -2.84 7.91
N LEU A 140 -3.50 -3.73 7.14
CA LEU A 140 -3.38 -5.14 7.50
C LEU A 140 -2.29 -5.34 8.56
N ASN A 141 -2.40 -6.40 9.37
CA ASN A 141 -1.36 -6.72 10.34
C ASN A 141 0.01 -6.94 9.67
N GLY A 142 1.06 -6.35 10.26
CA GLY A 142 2.41 -6.34 9.71
C GLY A 142 2.67 -5.30 8.62
N GLN A 143 1.67 -4.47 8.27
CA GLN A 143 1.89 -3.31 7.41
C GLN A 143 2.43 -2.11 8.18
N ASP A 144 3.07 -1.20 7.45
CA ASP A 144 3.71 -0.03 8.04
C ASP A 144 2.67 0.96 8.56
N ALA A 145 2.61 1.17 9.87
CA ALA A 145 1.72 2.14 10.50
C ALA A 145 1.97 3.58 10.02
N GLY A 146 3.19 3.88 9.53
CA GLY A 146 3.52 5.16 8.89
C GLY A 146 2.67 5.45 7.64
N PHE A 147 2.13 4.42 6.99
CA PHE A 147 1.25 4.57 5.83
C PHE A 147 -0.01 5.39 6.16
N VAL A 148 -0.55 5.27 7.38
CA VAL A 148 -1.71 6.06 7.81
C VAL A 148 -1.37 7.55 7.84
N GLY A 149 -0.18 7.90 8.33
CA GLY A 149 0.32 9.28 8.35
C GLY A 149 0.50 9.81 6.93
N PHE A 150 1.16 9.04 6.06
CA PHE A 150 1.34 9.36 4.66
C PHE A 150 0.00 9.67 3.96
N VAL A 151 -1.01 8.80 4.09
CA VAL A 151 -2.33 9.05 3.49
C VAL A 151 -3.01 10.29 4.07
N LYS A 152 -2.91 10.53 5.39
CA LYS A 152 -3.45 11.76 6.00
C LYS A 152 -2.82 13.03 5.43
N ASP A 153 -1.53 13.00 5.15
CA ASP A 153 -0.82 14.13 4.54
C ASP A 153 -1.30 14.38 3.11
N LEU A 154 -1.51 13.32 2.31
CA LEU A 154 -2.08 13.43 0.97
C LEU A 154 -3.51 13.98 0.98
N ILE A 155 -4.38 13.45 1.83
CA ILE A 155 -5.75 13.94 1.99
C ILE A 155 -5.75 15.42 2.40
N SER A 156 -4.83 15.81 3.29
CA SER A 156 -4.66 17.21 3.70
C SER A 156 -4.18 18.11 2.56
N ALA A 157 -3.31 17.61 1.68
CA ALA A 157 -2.88 18.33 0.47
C ALA A 157 -4.04 18.50 -0.52
N ILE A 158 -4.77 17.42 -0.82
CA ILE A 158 -5.93 17.43 -1.73
C ILE A 158 -7.01 18.40 -1.23
N LYS A 159 -7.28 18.40 0.08
CA LYS A 159 -8.27 19.27 0.70
C LYS A 159 -7.98 20.76 0.55
N ARG A 160 -6.74 21.17 0.27
CA ARG A 160 -6.40 22.60 0.05
C ARG A 160 -6.82 23.11 -1.33
N VAL A 161 -7.07 22.20 -2.27
CA VAL A 161 -7.54 22.53 -3.61
C VAL A 161 -9.08 22.48 -3.61
N PRO A 162 -9.80 23.51 -4.11
CA PRO A 162 -11.26 23.57 -4.00
C PRO A 162 -11.99 22.33 -4.53
N VAL A 163 -11.69 21.86 -5.74
CA VAL A 163 -12.27 20.63 -6.32
C VAL A 163 -11.85 19.38 -5.54
N GLY A 164 -10.66 19.39 -4.95
CA GLY A 164 -10.18 18.35 -4.04
C GLY A 164 -11.02 18.24 -2.78
N ASN A 165 -11.22 19.36 -2.07
CA ASN A 165 -12.07 19.42 -0.88
C ASN A 165 -13.52 18.97 -1.17
N ASP A 166 -14.03 19.38 -2.32
CA ASP A 166 -15.38 19.06 -2.76
C ASP A 166 -15.54 17.57 -3.06
N LEU A 167 -14.63 16.97 -3.83
CA LEU A 167 -14.59 15.52 -4.07
C LEU A 167 -14.47 14.71 -2.77
N LEU A 168 -13.60 15.13 -1.84
CA LEU A 168 -13.49 14.49 -0.54
C LEU A 168 -14.81 14.58 0.26
N GLY A 169 -15.57 15.65 0.07
CA GLY A 169 -16.88 15.85 0.68
C GLY A 169 -17.97 14.92 0.12
N GLU A 170 -17.84 14.44 -1.12
CA GLU A 170 -18.76 13.46 -1.71
C GLU A 170 -18.71 12.11 -0.99
N PHE A 171 -17.57 11.78 -0.39
CA PHE A 171 -17.42 10.55 0.39
C PHE A 171 -17.96 10.68 1.82
N ASP A 172 -18.20 11.90 2.32
CA ASP A 172 -18.71 12.14 3.67
C ASP A 172 -20.13 11.55 3.80
N PRO A 173 -20.36 10.54 4.65
CA PRO A 173 -21.66 9.88 4.80
C PRO A 173 -22.81 10.81 5.21
N ALA A 174 -22.48 11.97 5.80
CA ALA A 174 -23.47 12.99 6.16
C ALA A 174 -23.89 13.89 4.99
N LYS A 175 -23.08 13.95 3.92
CA LYS A 175 -23.27 14.82 2.75
C LYS A 175 -23.41 14.07 1.44
N ALA A 176 -22.92 12.83 1.42
CA ALA A 176 -22.94 11.96 0.27
C ALA A 176 -24.39 11.81 -0.24
N PRO A 177 -24.59 11.76 -1.57
CA PRO A 177 -25.87 11.39 -2.12
C PRO A 177 -26.38 10.11 -1.43
N SER A 178 -27.69 10.01 -1.18
CA SER A 178 -28.32 8.86 -0.52
C SER A 178 -28.08 7.51 -1.21
N VAL A 179 -27.47 7.53 -2.38
CA VAL A 179 -27.11 6.39 -3.24
C VAL A 179 -25.68 5.87 -3.01
N PHE A 180 -24.80 6.62 -2.35
CA PHE A 180 -23.44 6.13 -2.07
C PHE A 180 -23.52 4.95 -1.10
N ARG A 181 -22.86 3.86 -1.50
CA ARG A 181 -22.77 2.65 -0.71
C ARG A 181 -21.87 2.92 0.49
N ARG A 182 -22.33 2.53 1.67
CA ARG A 182 -21.59 2.66 2.93
C ARG A 182 -21.68 1.38 3.73
N ILE A 183 -20.64 1.09 4.50
CA ILE A 183 -20.63 -0.06 5.39
C ILE A 183 -21.39 0.29 6.67
N ALA A 184 -22.62 -0.23 6.81
CA ALA A 184 -23.46 -0.07 7.99
C ALA A 184 -23.06 -1.07 9.10
N GLU A 185 -23.10 -0.63 10.36
CA GLU A 185 -22.66 -1.39 11.54
C GLU A 185 -23.33 -2.75 11.75
N ALA A 186 -24.54 -2.97 11.25
CA ALA A 186 -25.43 -4.04 11.72
C ALA A 186 -24.88 -5.47 11.53
N ASN A 187 -23.83 -5.69 10.72
CA ASN A 187 -23.28 -7.01 10.41
C ASN A 187 -21.75 -7.17 10.57
N SER A 188 -21.01 -6.17 11.10
CA SER A 188 -19.56 -6.05 10.84
C SER A 188 -18.62 -5.82 12.04
N GLY A 189 -19.08 -5.71 13.29
CA GLY A 189 -18.14 -5.66 14.43
C GLY A 189 -17.26 -4.40 14.51
N GLY A 190 -17.70 -3.26 13.95
CA GLY A 190 -17.38 -1.95 14.53
C GLY A 190 -16.29 -1.06 13.90
N ALA A 191 -15.42 -1.51 12.99
CA ALA A 191 -14.34 -0.61 12.49
C ALA A 191 -14.57 0.05 11.12
N TYR A 192 -15.54 -0.41 10.34
CA TYR A 192 -15.86 0.17 9.02
C TYR A 192 -17.15 1.00 9.01
N LYS A 193 -17.71 1.33 10.19
CA LYS A 193 -18.94 2.13 10.27
C LYS A 193 -18.77 3.40 9.44
N ASP A 194 -19.77 3.67 8.60
CA ASP A 194 -19.88 4.91 7.85
C ASP A 194 -18.66 5.14 6.91
N VAL A 195 -17.98 4.08 6.51
CA VAL A 195 -16.93 4.14 5.47
C VAL A 195 -17.56 3.96 4.09
N THR A 196 -17.22 4.85 3.16
CA THR A 196 -17.68 4.88 1.76
C THR A 196 -16.56 4.60 0.76
N VAL A 197 -15.29 4.79 1.17
CA VAL A 197 -14.10 4.40 0.42
C VAL A 197 -12.97 4.02 1.38
N THR A 198 -12.21 2.98 1.00
CA THR A 198 -11.01 2.58 1.73
C THR A 198 -9.73 2.83 0.95
N ILE A 199 -8.62 3.02 1.64
CA ILE A 199 -7.27 3.11 1.07
C ILE A 199 -6.42 2.01 1.70
N GLN A 200 -5.72 1.22 0.90
CA GLN A 200 -4.88 0.11 1.33
C GLN A 200 -3.46 0.27 0.81
N GLN A 201 -2.49 -0.21 1.59
CA GLN A 201 -1.11 -0.28 1.15
C GLN A 201 -0.96 -1.38 0.08
N ALA A 202 -0.51 -1.01 -1.11
CA ALA A 202 -0.17 -1.93 -2.17
C ALA A 202 1.19 -2.58 -1.89
N LEU A 203 1.21 -3.92 -1.83
CA LEU A 203 2.42 -4.71 -1.55
C LEU A 203 2.67 -5.70 -2.69
N GLY A 204 3.95 -5.94 -2.98
CA GLY A 204 4.36 -7.05 -3.85
C GLY A 204 4.06 -8.39 -3.19
N MET A 205 3.63 -9.38 -3.98
CA MET A 205 3.28 -10.72 -3.48
C MET A 205 4.04 -11.80 -4.24
N ASN A 206 4.58 -12.77 -3.50
CA ASN A 206 5.06 -14.01 -4.08
C ASN A 206 3.85 -14.92 -4.35
N LEU A 207 3.66 -15.27 -5.62
CA LEU A 207 2.62 -16.18 -6.09
C LEU A 207 3.16 -17.62 -6.15
N PRO A 208 2.26 -18.63 -6.11
CA PRO A 208 2.63 -20.03 -6.35
C PRO A 208 3.41 -20.20 -7.66
N GLY A 209 4.46 -21.03 -7.63
CA GLY A 209 5.33 -21.26 -8.79
C GLY A 209 6.43 -20.21 -8.97
N GLY A 210 6.78 -19.45 -7.92
CA GLY A 210 7.94 -18.54 -7.93
C GLY A 210 7.72 -17.23 -8.70
N LYS A 211 6.48 -16.94 -9.11
CA LYS A 211 6.12 -15.68 -9.77
C LYS A 211 6.00 -14.57 -8.72
N VAL A 212 6.43 -13.36 -9.05
CA VAL A 212 6.24 -12.18 -8.19
C VAL A 212 5.18 -11.29 -8.84
N LYS A 213 4.09 -11.02 -8.12
CA LYS A 213 3.15 -9.95 -8.47
C LYS A 213 3.71 -8.65 -7.89
N LEU A 214 4.04 -7.71 -8.76
CA LEU A 214 4.48 -6.37 -8.35
C LEU A 214 3.29 -5.58 -7.78
N PRO A 215 3.52 -4.65 -6.85
CA PRO A 215 2.45 -3.80 -6.35
C PRO A 215 1.88 -2.96 -7.51
N THR A 216 0.58 -2.71 -7.46
CA THR A 216 -0.16 -1.89 -8.43
C THR A 216 -0.90 -0.78 -7.71
N ILE A 217 -0.94 0.40 -8.35
CA ILE A 217 -1.84 1.49 -7.96
C ILE A 217 -3.11 1.27 -8.75
N GLU A 218 -4.23 1.11 -8.05
CA GLU A 218 -5.51 0.78 -8.67
C GLU A 218 -6.67 1.05 -7.72
N THR A 219 -7.83 1.36 -8.28
CA THR A 219 -9.11 1.34 -7.59
C THR A 219 -9.84 0.03 -7.87
N LYS A 220 -10.24 -0.67 -6.81
CA LYS A 220 -10.94 -1.96 -6.88
C LYS A 220 -12.14 -1.98 -5.95
N ASN A 221 -13.03 -2.95 -6.12
CA ASN A 221 -14.16 -3.14 -5.21
C ASN A 221 -13.76 -3.92 -3.94
N PHE A 222 -14.23 -3.45 -2.78
CA PHE A 222 -13.91 -3.99 -1.46
C PHE A 222 -15.18 -4.36 -0.67
N GLY A 223 -15.09 -5.48 0.05
CA GLY A 223 -16.20 -6.09 0.76
C GLY A 223 -16.06 -6.07 2.29
N GLY A 224 -15.17 -5.24 2.85
CA GLY A 224 -14.91 -5.23 4.29
C GLY A 224 -14.24 -6.52 4.79
N ARG A 225 -13.67 -6.48 6.00
CA ARG A 225 -13.21 -7.67 6.74
C ARG A 225 -13.81 -7.71 8.14
N LYS A 226 -14.15 -8.91 8.60
CA LYS A 226 -14.51 -9.21 9.99
C LYS A 226 -13.23 -9.48 10.80
N ASP A 227 -13.37 -9.53 12.11
CA ASP A 227 -12.27 -9.85 13.04
C ASP A 227 -11.55 -11.17 12.70
N ASP A 228 -12.26 -12.18 12.18
CA ASP A 228 -11.69 -13.46 11.78
C ASP A 228 -11.01 -13.44 10.38
N GLY A 229 -10.97 -12.26 9.74
CA GLY A 229 -10.48 -12.04 8.38
C GLY A 229 -11.43 -12.47 7.26
N GLY A 230 -12.61 -12.99 7.61
CA GLY A 230 -13.69 -13.25 6.67
C GLY A 230 -14.19 -11.95 6.05
N LYS A 231 -14.71 -12.02 4.82
CA LYS A 231 -15.31 -10.82 4.20
C LYS A 231 -16.58 -10.44 4.97
N VAL A 232 -16.80 -9.13 5.17
CA VAL A 232 -18.09 -8.65 5.70
C VAL A 232 -19.20 -8.93 4.67
N PHE A 233 -18.85 -8.86 3.39
CA PHE A 233 -19.78 -9.04 2.28
C PHE A 233 -19.30 -10.07 1.25
N THR A 234 -20.24 -10.83 0.67
CA THR A 234 -19.99 -11.80 -0.41
C THR A 234 -19.78 -11.15 -1.78
N GLY A 235 -20.08 -9.86 -1.94
CA GLY A 235 -19.84 -9.04 -3.13
C GLY A 235 -19.20 -7.68 -2.79
N GLY A 236 -18.63 -7.00 -3.78
CA GLY A 236 -18.02 -5.67 -3.61
C GLY A 236 -19.05 -4.64 -3.16
N GLN A 237 -18.73 -3.85 -2.13
CA GLN A 237 -19.67 -2.89 -1.56
C GLN A 237 -19.20 -1.45 -1.65
N ILE A 238 -17.90 -1.20 -1.43
CA ILE A 238 -17.31 0.13 -1.53
C ILE A 238 -15.98 0.09 -2.30
N PRO A 239 -15.57 1.17 -2.98
CA PRO A 239 -14.26 1.27 -3.60
C PRO A 239 -13.12 1.17 -2.59
N CYS A 240 -12.00 0.64 -3.06
CA CYS A 240 -10.74 0.58 -2.36
C CYS A 240 -9.62 1.00 -3.29
N VAL A 241 -8.95 2.10 -2.93
CA VAL A 241 -7.74 2.56 -3.59
C VAL A 241 -6.55 1.79 -3.02
N SER A 242 -5.77 1.14 -3.87
CA SER A 242 -4.49 0.54 -3.50
C SER A 242 -3.40 1.54 -3.84
N LEU A 243 -2.60 1.95 -2.85
CA LEU A 243 -1.55 2.95 -3.01
C LEU A 243 -0.21 2.43 -2.52
N VAL A 244 0.85 2.72 -3.28
CA VAL A 244 2.22 2.34 -2.91
C VAL A 244 2.81 3.45 -2.03
N PRO A 245 3.35 3.13 -0.83
CA PRO A 245 3.99 4.13 0.02
C PRO A 245 5.32 4.61 -0.59
N PRO A 246 5.80 5.80 -0.21
CA PRO A 246 7.10 6.28 -0.66
C PRO A 246 8.21 5.38 -0.10
N PRO A 247 9.19 4.96 -0.93
CA PRO A 247 10.39 4.33 -0.41
C PRO A 247 11.24 5.33 0.39
N PRO A 248 12.24 4.85 1.16
CA PRO A 248 13.21 5.72 1.82
C PRO A 248 13.89 6.67 0.83
N GLN A 249 14.29 7.85 1.30
CA GLN A 249 14.97 8.85 0.49
C GLN A 249 16.21 8.24 -0.21
N GLY A 250 16.36 8.52 -1.51
CA GLY A 250 17.44 7.98 -2.34
C GLY A 250 17.21 6.56 -2.85
N GLN A 251 16.08 5.93 -2.53
CA GLN A 251 15.67 4.65 -3.10
C GLN A 251 14.53 4.81 -4.10
N THR A 252 14.46 3.87 -5.04
CA THR A 252 13.36 3.72 -5.99
C THR A 252 12.79 2.32 -5.90
N LEU A 253 11.47 2.19 -5.95
CA LEU A 253 10.78 0.91 -6.02
C LEU A 253 10.24 0.70 -7.44
N GLN A 254 10.59 -0.43 -8.06
CA GLN A 254 10.05 -0.78 -9.38
C GLN A 254 8.62 -1.30 -9.24
N LEU A 255 7.70 -0.75 -10.04
CA LEU A 255 6.40 -1.35 -10.32
C LEU A 255 6.48 -2.16 -11.61
N GLY A 256 5.39 -2.85 -11.96
CA GLY A 256 5.28 -3.47 -13.28
C GLY A 256 5.49 -2.45 -14.40
N SER A 257 5.91 -2.91 -15.57
CA SER A 257 5.91 -2.11 -16.80
C SER A 257 6.95 -0.96 -16.87
N GLY A 258 8.02 -1.00 -16.07
CA GLY A 258 9.09 0.01 -16.10
C GLY A 258 8.76 1.31 -15.37
N ILE A 259 7.67 1.32 -14.60
CA ILE A 259 7.26 2.42 -13.73
C ILE A 259 8.09 2.35 -12.45
N GLU A 260 8.56 3.49 -11.96
CA GLU A 260 9.32 3.60 -10.72
C GLU A 260 8.56 4.45 -9.69
N ILE A 261 8.69 4.14 -8.41
CA ILE A 261 8.23 4.99 -7.31
C ILE A 261 9.47 5.54 -6.61
N GLY A 262 9.58 6.86 -6.56
CA GLY A 262 10.56 7.57 -5.75
C GLY A 262 9.95 8.08 -4.45
N HIS A 263 10.79 8.65 -3.61
CA HIS A 263 10.36 9.25 -2.33
C HIS A 263 9.27 10.32 -2.52
N ASP A 264 9.40 11.14 -3.57
CA ASP A 264 8.53 12.30 -3.80
C ASP A 264 7.35 12.02 -4.76
N GLY A 265 7.27 10.82 -5.36
CA GLY A 265 6.22 10.51 -6.30
C GLY A 265 6.49 9.37 -7.27
N VAL A 266 5.61 9.24 -8.26
CA VAL A 266 5.71 8.26 -9.34
C VAL A 266 6.68 8.77 -10.40
N LEU A 267 7.71 7.99 -10.66
CA LEU A 267 8.77 8.22 -11.63
C LEU A 267 8.55 7.35 -12.87
N ARG A 268 9.03 7.84 -14.03
CA ARG A 268 9.12 7.07 -15.29
C ARG A 268 7.81 6.42 -15.74
N HIS A 269 6.68 6.94 -15.28
CA HIS A 269 5.39 6.53 -15.82
C HIS A 269 5.27 7.09 -17.25
N PRO A 270 4.87 6.28 -18.25
CA PRO A 270 4.75 6.74 -19.63
C PRO A 270 3.74 7.88 -19.81
N ASP A 271 2.86 8.07 -18.83
CA ASP A 271 1.79 9.06 -18.92
C ASP A 271 2.08 10.38 -18.20
N PHE A 272 3.20 10.48 -17.48
CA PHE A 272 3.58 11.69 -16.76
C PHE A 272 4.78 12.35 -17.45
N VAL A 273 4.71 13.66 -17.67
CA VAL A 273 5.79 14.45 -18.27
C VAL A 273 7.01 14.53 -17.34
N GLN A 274 6.79 14.38 -16.04
CA GLN A 274 7.77 14.48 -14.96
C GLN A 274 7.36 13.57 -13.80
N THR A 275 8.10 13.61 -12.69
CA THR A 275 7.69 12.95 -11.45
C THR A 275 6.31 13.43 -11.03
N GLU A 276 5.37 12.50 -10.86
CA GLU A 276 4.01 12.82 -10.44
C GLU A 276 3.85 12.66 -8.93
N ALA A 277 3.43 13.74 -8.26
CA ALA A 277 3.30 13.72 -6.82
C ALA A 277 2.11 12.84 -6.40
N PHE A 278 2.27 12.17 -5.25
CA PHE A 278 1.28 11.21 -4.75
C PHE A 278 -0.12 11.80 -4.50
N ASP A 279 -0.23 13.10 -4.26
CA ASP A 279 -1.55 13.74 -4.08
C ASP A 279 -2.36 13.77 -5.37
N ILE A 280 -1.71 13.95 -6.52
CA ILE A 280 -2.38 13.83 -7.83
C ILE A 280 -2.78 12.39 -8.09
N VAL A 281 -1.89 11.44 -7.81
CA VAL A 281 -2.16 10.01 -7.99
C VAL A 281 -3.34 9.58 -7.12
N LEU A 282 -3.36 9.96 -5.85
CA LEU A 282 -4.50 9.66 -4.98
C LEU A 282 -5.78 10.37 -5.44
N PHE A 283 -5.70 11.63 -5.88
CA PHE A 283 -6.87 12.34 -6.41
C PHE A 283 -7.46 11.62 -7.64
N HIS A 284 -6.59 11.17 -8.56
CA HIS A 284 -6.97 10.39 -9.73
C HIS A 284 -7.73 9.11 -9.35
N GLU A 285 -7.21 8.33 -8.41
CA GLU A 285 -7.89 7.13 -7.89
C GLU A 285 -9.20 7.45 -7.16
N LEU A 286 -9.28 8.59 -6.47
CA LEU A 286 -10.53 9.02 -5.85
C LEU A 286 -11.59 9.42 -6.89
N CYS A 287 -11.21 9.89 -8.07
CA CYS A 287 -12.14 10.09 -9.18
C CYS A 287 -12.72 8.76 -9.68
N HIS A 288 -11.89 7.71 -9.83
CA HIS A 288 -12.39 6.35 -10.12
C HIS A 288 -13.37 5.87 -9.05
N ALA A 289 -13.01 6.01 -7.78
CA ALA A 289 -13.87 5.62 -6.66
C ALA A 289 -15.23 6.36 -6.69
N TRP A 290 -15.22 7.65 -7.04
CA TRP A 290 -16.43 8.45 -7.17
C TRP A 290 -17.28 8.01 -8.37
N TYR A 291 -16.68 7.80 -9.55
CA TYR A 291 -17.43 7.30 -10.71
C TYR A 291 -18.08 5.93 -10.47
N GLU A 292 -17.42 5.04 -9.72
CA GLU A 292 -17.97 3.75 -9.32
C GLU A 292 -19.14 3.89 -8.32
N GLN A 293 -19.05 4.83 -7.37
CA GLN A 293 -20.11 5.11 -6.38
C GLN A 293 -21.33 5.82 -6.99
N ALA A 294 -21.08 6.74 -7.92
CA ALA A 294 -22.11 7.45 -8.67
C ALA A 294 -22.78 6.58 -9.75
N GLY A 295 -22.31 5.34 -9.95
CA GLY A 295 -22.88 4.40 -10.93
C GLY A 295 -22.49 4.71 -12.37
N ILE A 296 -21.46 5.52 -12.60
CA ILE A 296 -20.98 5.94 -13.91
C ILE A 296 -20.07 4.87 -14.50
N SER A 297 -19.06 4.38 -13.75
CA SER A 297 -18.16 3.31 -14.23
C SER A 297 -18.93 2.03 -14.64
N PRO A 298 -19.92 1.53 -13.86
CA PRO A 298 -20.75 0.40 -14.27
C PRO A 298 -21.53 0.62 -15.58
N GLN A 299 -21.97 1.86 -15.86
CA GLN A 299 -22.65 2.19 -17.11
C GLN A 299 -21.70 2.10 -18.30
N MET A 300 -20.42 2.50 -18.12
CA MET A 300 -19.38 2.31 -19.13
C MET A 300 -19.10 0.82 -19.37
N SER A 301 -19.00 0.01 -18.31
CA SER A 301 -18.76 -1.44 -18.43
C SER A 301 -19.88 -2.17 -19.17
N ALA A 302 -21.14 -1.81 -18.89
CA ALA A 302 -22.32 -2.45 -19.48
C ALA A 302 -22.46 -2.19 -21.00
N GLN A 303 -21.75 -1.19 -21.53
CA GLN A 303 -21.88 -0.73 -22.92
C GLN A 303 -20.57 -0.81 -23.70
N ALA A 304 -19.52 -1.44 -23.16
CA ALA A 304 -18.27 -1.66 -23.84
C ALA A 304 -18.43 -2.68 -25.00
N GLN A 305 -19.22 -2.31 -26.00
CA GLN A 305 -19.10 -2.85 -27.35
C GLN A 305 -18.17 -1.91 -28.12
N PRO A 306 -17.14 -2.45 -28.81
CA PRO A 306 -16.22 -1.62 -29.57
C PRO A 306 -16.99 -0.80 -30.59
N ASN A 307 -17.00 0.52 -30.41
CA ASN A 307 -17.61 1.43 -31.37
C ASN A 307 -16.80 1.33 -32.67
N LYS A 308 -17.44 0.92 -33.77
CA LYS A 308 -16.82 0.78 -35.10
C LYS A 308 -16.46 2.17 -35.64
N GLY A 309 -15.33 2.74 -35.20
CA GLY A 309 -14.79 3.98 -35.74
C GLY A 309 -13.66 4.60 -34.92
N LEU A 310 -13.75 4.59 -33.59
CA LEU A 310 -12.69 5.13 -32.71
C LEU A 310 -11.81 4.05 -32.06
N TRP A 311 -12.33 2.83 -31.90
CA TRP A 311 -11.76 1.81 -31.02
C TRP A 311 -11.69 0.43 -31.68
N GLN A 312 -11.46 0.39 -33.00
CA GLN A 312 -11.58 -0.85 -33.81
C GLN A 312 -10.57 -1.95 -33.43
N ASP A 313 -9.48 -1.61 -32.75
CA ASP A 313 -8.36 -2.53 -32.46
C ASP A 313 -8.16 -2.85 -30.97
N VAL A 314 -9.06 -2.41 -30.08
CA VAL A 314 -8.95 -2.63 -28.62
C VAL A 314 -10.06 -3.56 -28.13
N GLY A 315 -9.73 -4.56 -27.30
CA GLY A 315 -10.73 -5.47 -26.73
C GLY A 315 -11.79 -4.72 -25.92
N SER A 316 -12.97 -5.32 -25.72
CA SER A 316 -14.08 -4.67 -24.99
C SER A 316 -13.70 -4.23 -23.56
N HIS A 317 -12.87 -5.01 -22.86
CA HIS A 317 -12.37 -4.64 -21.53
C HIS A 317 -11.41 -3.44 -21.58
N ASP A 318 -10.57 -3.37 -22.61
CA ASP A 318 -9.61 -2.28 -22.78
C ASP A 318 -10.30 -0.97 -23.19
N ALA A 319 -11.41 -1.03 -23.94
CA ALA A 319 -12.20 0.13 -24.33
C ALA A 319 -12.91 0.81 -23.14
N GLN A 320 -13.37 0.02 -22.16
CA GLN A 320 -13.93 0.54 -20.91
C GLN A 320 -12.86 1.30 -20.12
N ASN A 321 -11.73 0.64 -19.84
CA ASN A 321 -10.63 1.24 -19.09
C ASN A 321 -10.17 2.53 -19.79
N THR A 322 -10.02 2.49 -21.11
CA THR A 322 -9.64 3.68 -21.89
C THR A 322 -10.62 4.84 -21.72
N THR A 323 -11.93 4.59 -21.75
CA THR A 323 -12.95 5.64 -21.60
C THR A 323 -12.94 6.23 -20.19
N GLU A 324 -12.89 5.37 -19.17
CA GLU A 324 -12.87 5.82 -17.78
C GLU A 324 -11.63 6.67 -17.50
N GLU A 325 -10.47 6.24 -17.98
CA GLU A 325 -9.20 6.97 -17.85
C GLU A 325 -9.23 8.33 -18.58
N GLN A 326 -9.91 8.44 -19.73
CA GLN A 326 -10.13 9.74 -20.40
C GLN A 326 -10.92 10.71 -19.53
N LEU A 327 -11.99 10.22 -18.89
CA LEU A 327 -12.87 11.05 -18.07
C LEU A 327 -12.22 11.38 -16.72
N VAL A 328 -11.53 10.42 -16.10
CA VAL A 328 -10.78 10.65 -14.85
C VAL A 328 -9.66 11.64 -15.10
N SER A 329 -8.90 11.47 -16.19
CA SER A 329 -7.84 12.43 -16.54
C SER A 329 -8.40 13.82 -16.89
N GLY A 330 -9.63 13.89 -17.41
CA GLY A 330 -10.20 15.11 -17.94
C GLY A 330 -9.50 15.51 -19.25
N LEU A 331 -9.42 14.59 -20.21
CA LEU A 331 -9.03 14.95 -21.58
C LEU A 331 -10.22 15.61 -22.31
N LEU A 332 -10.07 16.16 -23.52
CA LEU A 332 -11.15 16.96 -24.13
C LEU A 332 -12.46 16.18 -24.35
N ALA A 333 -12.43 14.87 -24.48
CA ALA A 333 -13.63 14.03 -24.50
C ALA A 333 -14.43 14.13 -23.17
N GLY A 334 -13.74 14.39 -22.06
CA GLY A 334 -14.28 14.64 -20.72
C GLY A 334 -14.51 16.12 -20.39
N LYS A 335 -14.53 17.01 -21.39
CA LYS A 335 -14.67 18.46 -21.19
C LYS A 335 -15.93 18.82 -20.40
N GLY A 336 -15.78 19.69 -19.41
CA GLY A 336 -16.87 20.16 -18.55
C GLY A 336 -17.17 19.28 -17.33
N LEU A 337 -16.50 18.14 -17.15
CA LEU A 337 -16.55 17.37 -15.90
C LEU A 337 -16.04 18.15 -14.69
N LYS A 338 -16.71 17.97 -13.55
CA LYS A 338 -16.33 18.56 -12.28
C LYS A 338 -15.15 17.83 -11.63
N TYR A 339 -15.25 16.52 -11.51
CA TYR A 339 -14.27 15.68 -10.81
C TYR A 339 -13.38 14.97 -11.83
N CYS A 340 -12.27 15.63 -12.18
CA CYS A 340 -11.24 15.07 -13.03
C CYS A 340 -9.86 15.64 -12.68
N GLU A 341 -8.81 14.89 -12.99
CA GLU A 341 -7.41 15.19 -12.66
C GLU A 341 -6.98 16.55 -13.20
N ASN A 342 -7.31 16.88 -14.45
CA ASN A 342 -6.94 18.16 -15.06
C ASN A 342 -7.62 19.37 -14.40
N HIS A 343 -8.83 19.23 -13.86
CA HIS A 343 -9.45 20.30 -13.09
C HIS A 343 -8.73 20.50 -11.75
N TYR A 344 -8.34 19.41 -11.07
CA TYR A 344 -7.51 19.47 -9.88
C TYR A 344 -6.14 20.11 -10.16
N ARG A 345 -5.45 19.66 -11.22
CA ARG A 345 -4.16 20.24 -11.65
C ARG A 345 -4.26 21.73 -11.91
N GLN A 346 -5.28 22.19 -12.64
CA GLN A 346 -5.50 23.62 -12.90
C GLN A 346 -5.62 24.42 -11.60
N GLN A 347 -6.46 23.97 -10.67
CA GLN A 347 -6.65 24.67 -9.39
C GLN A 347 -5.43 24.55 -8.45
N ALA A 348 -4.66 23.46 -8.56
CA ALA A 348 -3.41 23.27 -7.83
C ALA A 348 -2.22 24.04 -8.45
N GLY A 349 -2.41 24.74 -9.57
CA GLY A 349 -1.34 25.45 -10.27
C GLY A 349 -0.31 24.53 -10.93
N ARG A 350 -0.72 23.33 -11.35
CA ARG A 350 0.14 22.30 -11.96
C ARG A 350 -0.15 22.16 -13.45
N ALA A 351 0.84 21.69 -14.20
CA ALA A 351 0.69 21.41 -15.62
C ALA A 351 -0.39 20.34 -15.86
N LEU A 352 -1.24 20.57 -16.88
CA LEU A 352 -2.26 19.63 -17.31
C LEU A 352 -1.60 18.37 -17.89
N ARG A 353 -2.27 17.21 -17.71
CA ARG A 353 -1.90 15.93 -18.30
C ARG A 353 -2.51 15.83 -19.70
N PRO A 354 -1.70 15.85 -20.77
CA PRO A 354 -2.21 15.87 -22.14
C PRO A 354 -2.50 14.48 -22.71
N SER A 355 -2.10 13.40 -22.04
CA SER A 355 -2.16 12.03 -22.58
C SER A 355 -2.26 10.98 -21.48
N TYR A 356 -2.68 9.78 -21.88
CA TYR A 356 -2.67 8.58 -21.04
C TYR A 356 -2.27 7.38 -21.91
N VAL A 357 -0.96 7.28 -22.16
CA VAL A 357 -0.35 6.36 -23.11
C VAL A 357 -0.49 4.90 -22.68
N SER A 358 -0.53 4.61 -21.38
CA SER A 358 -0.67 3.26 -20.83
C SER A 358 -1.98 2.57 -21.26
N VAL A 359 -3.00 3.32 -21.66
CA VAL A 359 -4.23 2.83 -22.31
C VAL A 359 -4.41 3.37 -23.73
N SER A 360 -3.29 3.66 -24.41
CA SER A 360 -3.22 4.08 -25.82
C SER A 360 -3.87 5.44 -26.15
N ILE A 361 -4.04 6.33 -25.17
CA ILE A 361 -4.58 7.68 -25.40
C ILE A 361 -3.44 8.64 -25.74
N LYS A 362 -3.39 9.04 -27.01
CA LYS A 362 -2.40 10.00 -27.54
C LYS A 362 -2.61 11.41 -26.99
N SER A 363 -1.57 12.23 -27.12
CA SER A 363 -1.60 13.64 -26.71
C SER A 363 -2.79 14.40 -27.30
N ASP A 364 -3.45 15.17 -26.44
CA ASP A 364 -4.56 16.05 -26.76
C ASP A 364 -4.06 17.51 -26.91
N PRO A 365 -3.76 17.97 -28.14
CA PRO A 365 -3.15 19.27 -28.35
C PRO A 365 -4.06 20.46 -27.98
N GLY A 366 -5.38 20.25 -27.92
CA GLY A 366 -6.33 21.32 -27.57
C GLY A 366 -6.45 21.54 -26.05
N LEU A 367 -5.89 20.65 -25.23
CA LEU A 367 -5.97 20.74 -23.78
C LEU A 367 -5.13 21.88 -23.20
N ALA A 368 -3.98 22.20 -23.80
CA ALA A 368 -3.07 23.23 -23.29
C ALA A 368 -3.70 24.63 -23.17
N GLY A 369 -4.72 24.92 -24.00
CA GLY A 369 -5.48 26.17 -23.96
C GLY A 369 -6.86 26.04 -23.29
N TYR A 370 -7.19 24.88 -22.73
CA TYR A 370 -8.50 24.65 -22.14
C TYR A 370 -8.52 25.07 -20.67
N THR A 371 -9.50 25.89 -20.30
CA THR A 371 -9.76 26.27 -18.91
C THR A 371 -11.02 25.59 -18.41
N TRP A 372 -10.89 24.85 -17.32
CA TRP A 372 -12.02 24.25 -16.62
C TRP A 372 -12.94 25.33 -16.06
N PRO A 373 -14.26 25.21 -16.28
CA PRO A 373 -15.22 26.19 -15.78
C PRO A 373 -15.25 26.17 -14.25
N THR A 374 -15.57 27.32 -13.64
CA THR A 374 -15.72 27.43 -12.18
C THR A 374 -17.10 27.02 -11.69
N SER A 375 -18.07 26.89 -12.60
CA SER A 375 -19.46 26.51 -12.33
C SER A 375 -20.13 25.99 -13.61
N GLY A 376 -21.26 25.28 -13.49
CA GLY A 376 -21.99 24.79 -14.67
C GLY A 376 -21.34 23.55 -15.30
N PHE A 377 -20.91 22.62 -14.46
CA PHE A 377 -20.30 21.37 -14.89
C PHE A 377 -21.33 20.44 -15.55
N THR A 378 -20.86 19.67 -16.52
CA THR A 378 -21.65 18.68 -17.23
C THR A 378 -21.73 17.40 -16.41
N ASP A 379 -22.94 16.86 -16.31
CA ASP A 379 -23.15 15.53 -15.75
C ASP A 379 -22.34 14.47 -16.53
N PRO A 380 -21.60 13.57 -15.87
CA PRO A 380 -20.76 12.58 -16.54
C PRO A 380 -21.53 11.65 -17.49
N ALA A 381 -22.78 11.28 -17.17
CA ALA A 381 -23.60 10.49 -18.09
C ALA A 381 -23.95 11.30 -19.35
N SER A 382 -24.15 12.61 -19.23
CA SER A 382 -24.34 13.51 -20.38
C SER A 382 -23.07 13.63 -21.24
N VAL A 383 -21.89 13.68 -20.62
CA VAL A 383 -20.59 13.65 -21.34
C VAL A 383 -20.44 12.33 -22.10
N LEU A 384 -20.70 11.21 -21.44
CA LEU A 384 -20.72 9.88 -22.08
C LEU A 384 -21.71 9.84 -23.25
N LYS A 385 -22.93 10.38 -23.09
CA LYS A 385 -23.92 10.45 -24.20
C LYS A 385 -23.39 11.22 -25.40
N ALA A 386 -22.75 12.36 -25.16
CA ALA A 386 -22.17 13.20 -26.20
C ALA A 386 -21.03 12.49 -26.96
N ASN A 387 -20.35 11.56 -26.29
CA ASN A 387 -19.30 10.71 -26.87
C ASN A 387 -19.83 9.38 -27.43
N GLY A 388 -21.15 9.25 -27.62
CA GLY A 388 -21.76 8.13 -28.35
C GLY A 388 -22.10 6.90 -27.49
N PHE A 389 -22.10 7.01 -26.17
CA PHE A 389 -22.62 5.97 -25.27
C PHE A 389 -24.16 6.08 -25.16
N SER A 390 -24.88 4.95 -25.21
CA SER A 390 -26.35 4.90 -25.16
C SER A 390 -26.87 4.21 -23.90
N PHE A 391 -27.45 4.98 -22.98
CA PHE A 391 -28.03 4.46 -21.74
C PHE A 391 -29.36 3.75 -22.00
N LYS A 392 -29.48 2.49 -21.57
CA LYS A 392 -30.80 1.86 -21.38
C LYS A 392 -31.39 2.41 -20.07
N GLY A 393 -32.51 3.10 -20.17
CA GLY A 393 -33.28 3.63 -19.03
C GLY A 393 -34.04 2.56 -18.27
#